data_AF-C5CDV1-F1
#
_entry.id   AF-C5CDV1-F1
#
_cell.length_a   1.000
_cell.length_b   1.000
_cell.length_c   1.000
_cell.angle_alpha   90.00
_cell.angle_beta   90.00
_cell.angle_gamma   90.00
#
_symmetry.space_group_name_H-M   'P 1'
#
loop_
_entity.id
_entity.type
_entity.pdbx_description
1 polymer ?
#
loop_
_entity_poly.entity_id
_entity_poly.type
_entity_poly.pdbx_seq_one_letter_code
_entity_poly.pdbx_strand_id
1 'polypeptide(L)'
;MREFSMEKEICISKILEILERFANKDTKVWIAEKFGRRWSYIKGFGEEQYVPVEIVLEFGKYAVFAENLSEVQKEKLQQEIMRKLRENDGE
;
A
#
# COMPACT_ATOMS: atom_id res chain seq x y z
N MET A 1 -17.01 19.93 -7.23
CA MET A 1 -16.22 19.24 -6.17
C MET A 1 -16.29 17.72 -6.39
N ARG A 2 -15.73 17.22 -7.50
CA ARG A 2 -15.68 15.78 -7.86
C ARG A 2 -14.28 15.32 -8.32
N GLU A 3 -13.45 16.23 -8.80
CA GLU A 3 -12.10 15.92 -9.32
C GLU A 3 -11.16 15.38 -8.24
N PHE A 4 -11.11 16.02 -7.06
CA PHE A 4 -10.23 15.64 -5.94
C PHE A 4 -10.48 14.23 -5.35
N SER A 5 -11.66 13.63 -5.57
CA SER A 5 -11.98 12.27 -5.11
C SER A 5 -11.54 11.21 -6.11
N MET A 6 -11.60 11.55 -7.40
CA MET A 6 -11.31 10.64 -8.51
C MET A 6 -9.80 10.45 -8.70
N GLU A 7 -9.00 11.51 -8.55
CA GLU A 7 -7.53 11.41 -8.55
C GLU A 7 -7.01 10.50 -7.43
N LYS A 8 -7.61 10.59 -6.24
CA LYS A 8 -7.28 9.71 -5.10
C LYS A 8 -7.68 8.26 -5.36
N GLU A 9 -8.84 8.03 -5.96
CA GLU A 9 -9.31 6.69 -6.31
C GLU A 9 -8.42 6.03 -7.37
N ILE A 10 -7.97 6.81 -8.37
CA ILE A 10 -7.00 6.40 -9.39
C ILE A 10 -5.63 6.08 -8.77
N CYS A 11 -5.20 6.83 -7.77
CA CYS A 11 -3.94 6.57 -7.08
C CYS A 11 -3.98 5.26 -6.27
N ILE A 12 -5.05 5.02 -5.52
CA ILE A 12 -5.21 3.79 -4.73
C ILE A 12 -5.33 2.57 -5.62
N SER A 13 -6.10 2.62 -6.72
CA SER A 13 -6.22 1.48 -7.63
C SER A 13 -4.88 1.04 -8.20
N LYS A 14 -4.04 1.99 -8.64
CA LYS A 14 -2.67 1.73 -9.09
C LYS A 14 -1.79 1.10 -8.01
N ILE A 15 -1.95 1.51 -6.74
CA ILE A 15 -1.22 0.88 -5.62
C ILE A 15 -1.72 -0.55 -5.40
N LEU A 16 -3.03 -0.79 -5.45
CA LEU A 16 -3.60 -2.12 -5.30
C LEU A 16 -3.09 -3.10 -6.35
N GLU A 17 -2.92 -2.67 -7.61
CA GLU A 17 -2.29 -3.48 -8.66
C GLU A 17 -0.84 -3.87 -8.31
N ILE A 18 -0.07 -2.96 -7.69
CA ILE A 18 1.28 -3.26 -7.23
C ILE A 18 1.21 -4.29 -6.10
N LEU A 19 0.35 -4.08 -5.09
CA LEU A 19 0.21 -4.98 -3.94
C LEU A 19 -0.18 -6.41 -4.36
N GLU A 20 -1.10 -6.54 -5.31
CA GLU A 20 -1.52 -7.85 -5.84
C GLU A 20 -0.35 -8.64 -6.43
N ARG A 21 0.59 -7.98 -7.11
CA ARG A 21 1.79 -8.64 -7.68
C ARG A 21 2.81 -9.07 -6.62
N PHE A 22 2.83 -8.42 -5.46
CA PHE A 22 3.77 -8.72 -4.38
C PHE A 22 3.23 -9.75 -3.39
N ALA A 23 1.91 -9.87 -3.29
CA ALA A 23 1.28 -10.91 -2.51
C ALA A 23 1.55 -12.29 -3.12
N ASN A 24 1.84 -13.25 -2.25
CA ASN A 24 1.93 -14.66 -2.59
C ASN A 24 1.39 -15.49 -1.42
N LYS A 25 1.52 -16.82 -1.49
CA LYS A 25 0.99 -17.73 -0.46
C LYS A 25 1.58 -17.50 0.95
N ASP A 26 2.79 -16.93 1.01
CA ASP A 26 3.54 -16.72 2.25
C ASP A 26 3.59 -15.23 2.63
N THR A 27 2.94 -14.31 1.90
CA THR A 27 3.00 -12.87 2.18
C THR A 27 1.62 -12.25 2.16
N LYS A 28 1.38 -11.36 3.12
CA LYS A 28 0.20 -10.49 3.12
C LYS A 28 0.64 -9.05 2.96
N VAL A 29 -0.03 -8.30 2.09
CA VAL A 29 0.20 -6.86 1.93
C VAL A 29 -1.13 -6.13 1.84
N TRP A 30 -1.23 -4.95 2.44
CA TRP A 30 -2.46 -4.17 2.40
C TRP A 30 -2.21 -2.68 2.53
N ILE A 31 -3.20 -1.90 2.09
CA ILE A 31 -3.26 -0.46 2.30
C ILE A 31 -4.33 -0.13 3.34
N ALA A 32 -4.01 0.82 4.22
CA ALA A 32 -4.94 1.37 5.20
C ALA A 32 -4.93 2.90 5.17
N GLU A 33 -6.04 3.50 5.61
CA GLU A 33 -6.19 4.93 5.82
C GLU A 33 -6.12 5.28 7.31
N LYS A 34 -5.43 6.38 7.63
CA LYS A 34 -5.26 6.90 8.99
C LYS A 34 -6.48 7.73 9.39
N PHE A 35 -7.10 7.34 10.49
CA PHE A 35 -8.15 8.09 11.17
C PHE A 35 -7.70 8.42 12.59
N GLY A 36 -7.10 9.60 12.76
CA GLY A 36 -6.48 10.01 14.02
C GLY A 36 -5.30 9.11 14.37
N ARG A 37 -5.46 8.29 15.42
CA ARG A 37 -4.45 7.32 15.88
C ARG A 37 -4.71 5.88 15.40
N ARG A 38 -5.76 5.67 14.62
CA ARG A 38 -6.18 4.33 14.16
C ARG A 38 -5.94 4.21 12.66
N TRP A 39 -5.70 2.98 12.22
CA TRP A 39 -5.64 2.61 10.82
C TRP A 39 -6.92 1.85 10.46
N SER A 40 -7.55 2.24 9.36
CA SER A 40 -8.71 1.56 8.77
C SER A 40 -8.26 0.83 7.53
N TYR A 41 -8.37 -0.50 7.55
CA TYR A 41 -8.09 -1.34 6.40
C TYR A 41 -8.94 -0.91 5.19
N ILE A 42 -8.32 -0.84 4.01
CA ILE A 42 -9.02 -0.57 2.74
C ILE A 42 -9.12 -1.86 1.94
N LYS A 43 -7.97 -2.40 1.53
CA LYS A 43 -7.87 -3.65 0.76
C LYS A 43 -6.44 -4.18 0.84
N GLY A 44 -6.31 -5.49 0.68
CA GLY A 44 -5.06 -6.23 0.76
C GLY A 44 -5.17 -7.55 0.01
N PHE A 45 -4.03 -8.19 -0.13
CA PHE A 45 -3.83 -9.40 -0.91
C PHE A 45 -2.92 -10.36 -0.13
N GLY A 46 -3.12 -11.66 -0.35
CA GLY A 46 -2.45 -12.72 0.40
C GLY A 46 -3.23 -13.16 1.63
N GLU A 47 -2.71 -14.19 2.29
CA GLU A 47 -3.32 -14.81 3.47
C GLU A 47 -2.64 -14.31 4.75
N GLU A 48 -3.39 -14.27 5.86
CA GLU A 48 -2.83 -13.95 7.19
C GLU A 48 -1.69 -14.91 7.55
N GLN A 49 -0.53 -14.36 7.91
CA GLN A 49 0.66 -15.14 8.23
C GLN A 49 0.89 -15.27 9.74
N TYR A 50 0.14 -14.53 10.57
CA TYR A 50 0.28 -14.51 12.03
C TYR A 50 1.70 -14.15 12.51
N VAL A 51 2.41 -13.34 11.73
CA VAL A 51 3.72 -12.76 12.07
C VAL A 51 3.58 -11.27 12.39
N PRO A 52 4.59 -10.63 13.00
CA PRO A 52 4.56 -9.19 13.23
C PRO A 52 4.33 -8.42 11.93
N VAL A 53 3.41 -7.46 12.01
CA VAL A 53 3.09 -6.55 10.92
C VAL A 53 4.18 -5.48 10.81
N GLU A 54 4.58 -5.18 9.58
CA GLU A 54 5.51 -4.10 9.27
C GLU A 54 4.85 -3.00 8.44
N ILE A 55 5.24 -1.76 8.68
CA ILE A 55 4.91 -0.63 7.80
C ILE A 55 5.97 -0.56 6.71
N VAL A 56 5.55 -0.69 5.46
CA VAL A 56 6.43 -0.57 4.28
C VAL A 56 6.65 0.91 3.94
N LEU A 57 5.56 1.69 3.91
CA LEU A 57 5.64 3.15 3.79
C LEU A 57 4.37 3.85 4.29
N GLU A 58 4.53 5.10 4.70
CA GLU A 58 3.44 6.05 4.94
C GLU A 58 3.47 7.16 3.88
N PHE A 59 2.30 7.57 3.39
CA PHE A 59 2.14 8.64 2.41
C PHE A 59 0.80 9.35 2.60
N GLY A 60 0.85 10.64 2.91
CA GLY A 60 -0.33 11.41 3.27
C GLY A 60 -1.08 10.79 4.45
N LYS A 61 -2.33 10.41 4.23
CA LYS A 61 -3.17 9.71 5.23
C LYS A 61 -3.18 8.19 5.03
N TYR A 62 -2.34 7.64 4.16
CA TYR A 62 -2.33 6.22 3.84
C TYR A 62 -1.03 5.56 4.30
N ALA A 63 -1.09 4.25 4.51
CA ALA A 63 0.09 3.44 4.75
C ALA A 63 -0.07 2.07 4.09
N VAL A 64 1.04 1.53 3.60
CA VAL A 64 1.13 0.14 3.16
C VAL A 64 1.79 -0.68 4.25
N PHE A 65 1.17 -1.80 4.56
CA PHE A 65 1.59 -2.76 5.55
C PHE A 65 1.91 -4.10 4.89
N ALA A 66 2.72 -4.88 5.56
CA ALA A 66 3.08 -6.22 5.12
C ALA A 66 3.31 -7.18 6.28
N GLU A 67 3.14 -8.46 5.97
CA GLU A 67 3.57 -9.60 6.77
C GLU A 67 4.50 -10.48 5.93
N ASN A 68 5.60 -10.94 6.54
CA ASN A 68 6.53 -11.92 5.99
C ASN A 68 7.18 -11.53 4.64
N LEU A 69 7.38 -10.23 4.38
CA LEU A 69 8.23 -9.77 3.28
C LEU A 69 9.70 -9.83 3.71
N SER A 70 10.57 -10.35 2.85
CA SER A 70 12.01 -10.12 3.01
C SER A 70 12.35 -8.64 2.82
N GLU A 71 13.45 -8.18 3.42
CA GLU A 71 13.91 -6.79 3.27
C GLU A 71 14.07 -6.37 1.80
N VAL A 72 14.58 -7.25 0.94
CA VAL A 72 14.72 -6.98 -0.51
C VAL A 72 13.35 -6.77 -1.17
N GLN A 73 12.34 -7.57 -0.82
CA GLN A 73 11.00 -7.40 -1.36
C GLN A 73 10.34 -6.13 -0.81
N LYS A 74 10.56 -5.80 0.47
CA LYS A 74 10.06 -4.59 1.12
C LYS A 74 10.63 -3.34 0.44
N GLU A 75 11.94 -3.26 0.24
CA GLU A 75 12.60 -2.16 -0.47
C GLU A 75 12.06 -2.01 -1.90
N LYS A 76 11.93 -3.12 -2.63
CA LYS A 76 11.40 -3.11 -3.99
C LYS A 76 9.95 -2.61 -4.04
N LEU A 77 9.10 -3.08 -3.11
CA LEU A 77 7.72 -2.64 -3.00
C LEU A 77 7.64 -1.13 -2.70
N GLN A 78 8.47 -0.68 -1.76
CA GLN A 78 8.55 0.73 -1.37
C GLN A 78 8.94 1.62 -2.57
N GLN A 79 9.93 1.21 -3.35
CA GLN A 79 10.39 1.92 -4.54
C GLN A 79 9.31 1.96 -5.65
N GLU A 80 8.63 0.84 -5.91
CA GLU A 80 7.56 0.79 -6.92
C GLU A 80 6.41 1.73 -6.56
N ILE A 81 6.00 1.76 -5.29
CA ILE A 81 4.93 2.66 -4.82
C ILE A 81 5.40 4.12 -4.89
N MET A 82 6.61 4.44 -4.40
CA MET A 82 7.14 5.81 -4.46
C MET A 82 7.25 6.33 -5.90
N ARG A 83 7.69 5.49 -6.84
CA ARG A 83 7.71 5.85 -8.26
C ARG A 83 6.30 6.19 -8.76
N LYS A 84 5.32 5.36 -8.41
CA LYS A 84 3.93 5.56 -8.83
C LYS A 84 3.30 6.82 -8.22
N LEU A 85 3.61 7.14 -6.97
CA LEU A 85 3.15 8.37 -6.32
C LEU A 85 3.71 9.61 -7.05
N ARG A 86 5.02 9.63 -7.34
CA ARG A 86 5.65 10.75 -8.06
C ARG A 86 5.11 10.97 -9.47
N GLU A 87 4.73 9.91 -10.18
CA GLU A 87 4.11 10.02 -11.50
C GLU A 87 2.75 10.73 -11.45
N ASN A 88 2.01 10.64 -10.33
CA ASN A 88 0.71 11.31 -10.20
C ASN A 88 0.82 12.72 -9.59
N ASP A 89 1.90 13.05 -8.87
CA ASP A 89 2.12 14.40 -8.31
C ASP A 89 2.57 15.43 -9.37
N GLY A 90 2.82 14.99 -10.62
CA GLY A 90 3.30 15.82 -11.74
C GLY A 90 2.28 16.11 -12.84
N GLU A 91 1.02 15.70 -12.67
CA GLU A 91 -0.14 16.09 -13.49
C GLU A 91 -1.02 17.10 -12.75
#